data_AF-A0A7W9L642-F1
#
_entry.id   AF-A0A7W9L642-F1
#
_cell.length_a   1.000
_cell.length_b   1.000
_cell.length_c   1.000
_cell.angle_alpha   90.00
_cell.angle_beta   90.00
_cell.angle_gamma   90.00
#
_symmetry.space_group_name_H-M   'P 1'
#
loop_
_entity.id
_entity.type
_entity.pdbx_description
1 polymer ?
#
loop_
_entity_poly.entity_id
_entity_poly.type
_entity_poly.pdbx_seq_one_letter_code
_entity_poly.pdbx_strand_id
1 'polypeptide(L)'
;MARPGRVHHPRRLWRLSSGLAGRGAGRRPRPLNLIGAEAQSIDRRDDGWRILTSDGEVAADQVVLALGNLEPASPPGVEDAVRASPAYVENPWRFDPQTARDARNVLLIGSGLTMVDAAITLRQPGRRLTALSRHGLLPRAHATVPPTPYAGAFSGSPAEILRQIRAATSEADWRAVFDRLRRSARDIWRGWSRAERSRFLRHLRPLWDVHRHRLSPGPARDIHSMLAGGELTILAGKLTDLKATDVIEVSWRPRGKKRAIKERFDLVVNCTGPLGVISKSTEPMIRDILDKGYGRPDPLGLGLQVDDEGGLLDGAGAPARGLHAIGPLTRGAFWEMTAVPDLRGQARDLAARILSDHP
;
A
#
# COMPACT_ATOMS: atom_id res chain seq x y z
N MET A 1 4.34 33.86 -5.83
CA MET A 1 2.98 33.34 -6.14
C MET A 1 3.13 32.05 -6.96
N ALA A 2 3.19 30.90 -6.30
CA ALA A 2 3.26 29.60 -6.96
C ALA A 2 1.84 28.99 -6.95
N ARG A 3 1.33 28.62 -8.13
CA ARG A 3 0.04 27.92 -8.28
C ARG A 3 0.14 26.53 -7.62
N PRO A 4 -0.87 26.07 -6.87
CA PRO A 4 -0.88 24.69 -6.37
C PRO A 4 -0.97 23.74 -7.56
N GLY A 5 -0.02 22.80 -7.63
CA GLY A 5 0.06 21.79 -8.67
C GLY A 5 -1.19 20.92 -8.69
N ARG A 6 -1.77 20.75 -9.88
CA ARG A 6 -2.73 19.69 -10.15
C ARG A 6 -2.06 18.36 -9.83
N VAL A 7 -2.56 17.66 -8.81
CA VAL A 7 -2.22 16.26 -8.58
C VAL A 7 -2.82 15.48 -9.74
N HIS A 8 -1.98 15.16 -10.72
CA HIS A 8 -2.32 14.23 -11.78
C HIS A 8 -2.56 12.85 -11.15
N HIS A 9 -3.80 12.38 -11.18
CA HIS A 9 -4.08 10.95 -11.10
C HIS A 9 -4.03 10.39 -12.52
N PRO A 10 -3.00 9.61 -12.93
CA PRO A 10 -3.15 8.76 -14.09
C PRO A 10 -3.72 7.43 -13.61
N ARG A 11 -5.03 7.37 -13.34
CA ARG A 11 -5.76 6.09 -13.50
C ARG A 11 -6.11 5.91 -14.98
N ARG A 12 -5.10 6.14 -15.84
CA ARG A 12 -5.20 5.96 -17.29
C ARG A 12 -5.07 4.48 -17.55
N LEU A 13 -6.01 3.91 -18.29
CA LEU A 13 -5.86 2.58 -18.85
C LEU A 13 -4.66 2.59 -19.81
N TRP A 14 -3.55 1.98 -19.40
CA TRP A 14 -2.45 1.71 -20.32
C TRP A 14 -2.82 0.44 -21.10
N ARG A 15 -3.44 0.60 -22.27
CA ARG A 15 -3.66 -0.53 -23.19
C ARG A 15 -2.31 -0.92 -23.80
N LEU A 16 -1.67 -1.97 -23.28
CA LEU A 16 -0.62 -2.66 -24.02
C LEU A 16 -1.29 -3.57 -25.05
N SER A 17 -1.62 -3.03 -26.21
CA SER A 17 -1.99 -3.85 -27.37
C SER A 17 -0.76 -4.22 -28.18
N SER A 18 -0.04 -5.25 -27.72
CA SER A 18 0.61 -6.25 -28.58
C SER A 18 1.65 -7.04 -27.81
N GLY A 19 1.69 -8.36 -28.03
CA GLY A 19 2.86 -9.03 -28.62
C GLY A 19 4.23 -8.41 -28.32
N LEU A 20 4.67 -8.34 -27.06
CA LEU A 20 5.99 -7.91 -26.57
C LEU A 20 7.15 -8.83 -27.03
N ALA A 21 7.20 -9.25 -28.29
CA ALA A 21 8.24 -10.15 -28.78
C ALA A 21 9.64 -9.59 -28.49
N GLY A 22 10.48 -10.45 -27.91
CA GLY A 22 11.84 -10.15 -27.48
C GLY A 22 12.75 -9.63 -28.58
N ARG A 23 13.96 -9.25 -28.17
CA ARG A 23 15.06 -8.80 -29.02
C ARG A 23 15.50 -9.92 -29.98
N GLY A 24 14.72 -10.12 -31.04
CA GLY A 24 15.10 -10.82 -32.26
C GLY A 24 15.04 -9.81 -33.39
N ALA A 25 16.16 -9.63 -34.10
CA ALA A 25 16.29 -8.68 -35.19
C ALA A 25 15.15 -8.82 -36.22
N GLY A 26 14.39 -7.75 -36.47
CA GLY A 26 13.60 -7.60 -37.71
C GLY A 26 12.10 -7.27 -37.62
N ARG A 27 11.43 -7.32 -36.45
CA ARG A 27 10.00 -6.93 -36.37
C ARG A 27 9.81 -5.47 -35.90
N ARG A 28 9.11 -4.66 -36.70
CA ARG A 28 8.71 -3.28 -36.33
C ARG A 28 7.93 -3.30 -35.00
N PRO A 29 8.18 -2.38 -34.05
CA PRO A 29 7.36 -2.25 -32.86
C PRO A 29 5.92 -1.97 -33.27
N ARG A 30 4.98 -2.80 -32.80
CA ARG A 30 3.54 -2.58 -32.98
C ARG A 30 3.09 -1.36 -32.18
N PRO A 31 2.03 -0.65 -32.61
CA PRO A 31 1.61 0.59 -31.97
C PRO A 31 1.07 0.36 -30.56
N LEU A 32 1.66 1.07 -29.58
CA LEU A 32 1.11 1.21 -28.24
C LEU A 32 -0.06 2.19 -28.29
N ASN A 33 -1.26 1.74 -27.88
CA ASN A 33 -2.43 2.60 -27.81
C ASN A 33 -2.69 3.01 -26.35
N LEU A 34 -2.77 4.31 -26.07
CA LEU A 34 -3.03 4.81 -24.72
C LEU A 34 -4.45 5.33 -24.62
N ILE A 35 -5.26 4.71 -23.76
CA ILE A 35 -6.67 5.08 -23.59
C ILE A 35 -6.80 5.88 -22.28
N GLY A 36 -7.27 7.12 -22.40
CA GLY A 36 -7.48 8.01 -21.27
C GLY A 36 -8.79 7.76 -20.51
N ALA A 37 -9.22 6.50 -20.36
CA ALA A 37 -10.52 6.13 -19.80
C ALA A 37 -10.39 5.35 -18.49
N GLU A 38 -11.42 5.42 -17.64
CA GLU A 38 -11.52 4.61 -16.43
C GLU A 38 -12.20 3.27 -16.75
N ALA A 39 -11.58 2.16 -16.36
CA ALA A 39 -12.18 0.83 -16.50
C ALA A 39 -13.17 0.56 -15.36
N GLN A 40 -14.39 0.16 -15.72
CA GLN A 40 -15.51 0.05 -14.78
C GLN A 40 -15.91 -1.39 -14.50
N SER A 41 -15.97 -2.23 -15.54
CA SER A 41 -16.31 -3.65 -15.45
C SER A 41 -15.56 -4.48 -16.49
N ILE A 42 -15.52 -5.78 -16.28
CA ILE A 42 -14.94 -6.76 -17.18
C ILE A 42 -15.87 -7.97 -17.33
N ASP A 43 -16.01 -8.47 -18.55
CA ASP A 43 -16.82 -9.64 -18.87
C ASP A 43 -16.07 -10.58 -19.80
N ARG A 44 -16.22 -11.88 -19.55
CA ARG A 44 -15.73 -12.91 -20.46
C ARG A 44 -16.67 -12.98 -21.68
N ARG A 45 -16.10 -12.89 -22.89
CA ARG A 45 -16.82 -13.11 -24.15
C ARG A 45 -15.96 -13.95 -25.06
N ASP A 46 -16.46 -15.12 -25.44
CA ASP A 46 -15.73 -16.14 -26.20
C ASP A 46 -14.39 -16.47 -25.50
N ASP A 47 -13.29 -16.48 -26.26
CA ASP A 47 -11.95 -16.74 -25.76
C ASP A 47 -11.25 -15.52 -25.13
N GLY A 48 -11.90 -14.37 -25.09
CA GLY A 48 -11.32 -13.11 -24.61
C GLY A 48 -12.16 -12.35 -23.59
N TRP A 49 -11.82 -11.09 -23.41
CA TRP A 49 -12.40 -10.17 -22.43
C TRP A 49 -12.98 -8.94 -23.11
N ARG A 50 -14.04 -8.41 -22.51
CA ARG A 50 -14.59 -7.07 -22.79
C ARG A 50 -14.50 -6.23 -21.54
N ILE A 51 -13.92 -5.05 -21.69
CA ILE A 51 -13.73 -4.09 -20.60
C ILE A 51 -14.59 -2.89 -20.92
N LEU A 52 -15.59 -2.63 -20.08
CA LEU A 52 -16.36 -1.40 -20.15
C LEU A 52 -15.52 -0.27 -19.55
N THR A 53 -15.37 0.82 -20.28
CA THR A 53 -14.69 2.02 -19.80
C THR A 53 -15.61 3.24 -19.88
N SER A 54 -15.21 4.35 -19.26
CA SER A 54 -15.90 5.64 -19.37
C SER A 54 -16.12 6.11 -20.82
N ASP A 55 -15.30 5.63 -21.76
CA ASP A 55 -15.26 6.11 -23.15
C ASP A 55 -15.70 5.02 -24.15
N GLY A 56 -16.24 3.90 -23.65
CA GLY A 56 -16.72 2.78 -24.46
C GLY A 56 -16.09 1.43 -24.11
N GLU A 57 -16.37 0.43 -24.93
CA GLU A 57 -15.91 -0.95 -24.70
C GLU A 57 -14.55 -1.22 -25.38
N VAL A 58 -13.70 -1.97 -24.68
CA VAL A 58 -12.40 -2.44 -25.20
C VAL A 58 -12.34 -3.96 -25.17
N ALA A 59 -12.01 -4.57 -26.32
CA ALA A 59 -11.74 -5.99 -26.44
C ALA A 59 -10.25 -6.32 -26.21
N ALA A 60 -9.97 -7.40 -25.49
CA ALA A 60 -8.62 -7.93 -25.27
C ALA A 60 -8.61 -9.44 -25.05
N ASP A 61 -7.60 -10.14 -25.56
CA ASP A 61 -7.39 -11.57 -25.27
C ASP A 61 -6.74 -11.78 -23.90
N GLN A 62 -5.91 -10.81 -23.49
CA GLN A 62 -5.12 -10.83 -22.26
C GLN A 62 -5.32 -9.51 -21.51
N VAL A 63 -5.60 -9.59 -20.22
CA VAL A 63 -5.83 -8.45 -19.33
C VAL A 63 -4.87 -8.53 -18.16
N VAL A 64 -4.15 -7.45 -17.91
CA VAL A 64 -3.24 -7.33 -16.77
C VAL A 64 -3.73 -6.19 -15.86
N LEU A 65 -4.13 -6.54 -14.64
CA LEU A 65 -4.53 -5.59 -13.62
C LEU A 65 -3.30 -4.95 -12.98
N ALA A 66 -3.09 -3.67 -13.30
CA ALA A 66 -1.96 -2.86 -12.82
C ALA A 66 -2.44 -1.63 -12.03
N LEU A 67 -3.44 -1.82 -11.14
CA LEU A 67 -4.14 -0.72 -10.46
C LEU A 67 -3.31 0.00 -9.37
N GLY A 68 -2.13 -0.54 -9.04
CA GLY A 68 -1.27 0.03 -8.01
C GLY A 68 -1.84 -0.16 -6.59
N ASN A 69 -1.58 0.80 -5.72
CA ASN A 69 -2.11 0.78 -4.35
C ASN A 69 -3.56 1.26 -4.35
N LEU A 70 -4.45 0.49 -3.72
CA LEU A 70 -5.84 0.88 -3.52
C LEU A 70 -5.95 1.99 -2.47
N GLU A 71 -7.01 2.79 -2.57
CA GLU A 71 -7.33 3.85 -1.62
C GLU A 71 -7.41 3.32 -0.17
N PRO A 72 -7.09 4.14 0.84
CA PRO A 72 -7.26 3.76 2.24
C PRO A 72 -8.71 3.34 2.54
N ALA A 73 -8.88 2.40 3.47
CA ALA A 73 -10.18 2.16 4.09
C ALA A 73 -10.31 2.97 5.37
N SER A 74 -11.57 3.32 5.70
CA SER A 74 -11.92 3.90 6.98
C SER A 74 -11.45 2.97 8.12
N PRO A 75 -10.74 3.49 9.12
CA PRO A 75 -10.44 2.75 10.34
C PRO A 75 -11.74 2.27 11.02
N PRO A 76 -11.70 1.13 11.74
CA PRO A 76 -12.85 0.70 12.54
C PRO A 76 -13.27 1.80 13.53
N GLY A 77 -14.59 2.04 13.64
CA GLY A 77 -15.15 3.08 14.52
C GLY A 77 -15.38 4.43 13.86
N VAL A 78 -15.14 4.57 12.55
CA VAL A 78 -15.54 5.75 11.78
C VAL A 78 -16.93 5.51 11.19
N GLU A 79 -17.92 6.22 11.70
CA GLU A 79 -19.32 6.16 11.25
C GLU A 79 -19.59 7.12 10.06
N ASP A 80 -20.72 6.95 9.39
CA ASP A 80 -21.12 7.79 8.24
C ASP A 80 -21.16 9.29 8.55
N ALA A 81 -21.66 9.65 9.74
CA ALA A 81 -21.68 11.04 10.18
C ALA A 81 -20.27 11.66 10.29
N VAL A 82 -19.27 10.87 10.70
CA VAL A 82 -17.87 11.30 10.73
C VAL A 82 -17.33 11.42 9.32
N ARG A 83 -17.61 10.45 8.43
CA ARG A 83 -17.15 10.50 7.04
C ARG A 83 -17.73 11.68 6.25
N ALA A 84 -18.93 12.11 6.59
CA ALA A 84 -19.57 13.28 5.98
C ALA A 84 -19.03 14.62 6.51
N SER A 85 -18.30 14.61 7.64
CA SER A 85 -17.77 15.84 8.24
C SER A 85 -16.56 16.36 7.46
N PRO A 86 -16.47 17.68 7.16
CA PRO A 86 -15.28 18.27 6.56
C PRO A 86 -14.04 18.19 7.48
N ALA A 87 -14.25 18.01 8.79
CA ALA A 87 -13.19 17.83 9.78
C ALA A 87 -12.60 16.40 9.79
N TYR A 88 -13.07 15.51 8.91
CA TYR A 88 -12.50 14.17 8.70
C TYR A 88 -12.02 13.99 7.26
N VAL A 89 -10.74 13.65 7.11
CA VAL A 89 -10.09 13.46 5.81
C VAL A 89 -9.79 11.98 5.63
N GLU A 90 -10.64 11.29 4.88
CA GLU A 90 -10.50 9.85 4.56
C GLU A 90 -9.30 9.58 3.64
N ASN A 91 -9.07 10.45 2.66
CA ASN A 91 -7.90 10.37 1.78
C ASN A 91 -6.93 11.50 2.14
N PRO A 92 -5.71 11.19 2.63
CA PRO A 92 -4.74 12.17 3.13
C PRO A 92 -4.16 13.09 2.04
N TRP A 93 -4.61 12.97 0.79
CA TRP A 93 -4.23 13.84 -0.32
C TRP A 93 -5.37 14.78 -0.75
N ARG A 94 -6.53 14.70 -0.08
CA ARG A 94 -7.77 15.42 -0.43
C ARG A 94 -8.26 16.25 0.74
N PHE A 95 -7.43 17.18 1.19
CA PHE A 95 -7.81 18.15 2.21
C PHE A 95 -8.76 19.19 1.61
N ASP A 96 -9.78 19.59 2.38
CA ASP A 96 -10.42 20.89 2.17
C ASP A 96 -9.43 22.00 2.59
N PRO A 97 -9.02 22.92 1.69
CA PRO A 97 -7.98 23.91 1.99
C PRO A 97 -8.33 24.86 3.14
N GLN A 98 -9.62 25.17 3.33
CA GLN A 98 -10.06 26.09 4.37
C GLN A 98 -10.02 25.41 5.74
N THR A 99 -10.66 24.25 5.86
CA THR A 99 -10.64 23.43 7.07
C THR A 99 -9.21 23.09 7.48
N ALA A 100 -8.36 22.72 6.52
CA ALA A 100 -6.96 22.43 6.76
C ALA A 100 -6.11 23.65 7.11
N ARG A 101 -6.54 24.88 6.84
CA ARG A 101 -5.87 26.12 7.28
C ARG A 101 -6.24 26.47 8.72
N ASP A 102 -7.52 26.35 9.05
CA ASP A 102 -8.07 26.85 10.31
C ASP A 102 -7.81 25.90 11.49
N ALA A 103 -7.68 24.59 11.24
CA ALA A 103 -7.44 23.59 12.28
C ALA A 103 -6.16 23.88 13.11
N ARG A 104 -6.23 23.77 14.44
CA ARG A 104 -5.07 23.98 15.33
C ARG A 104 -4.66 22.72 16.05
N ASN A 105 -5.60 21.82 16.35
CA ASN A 105 -5.34 20.51 16.92
C ASN A 105 -5.72 19.41 15.92
N VAL A 106 -4.72 18.72 15.39
CA VAL A 106 -4.92 17.76 14.29
C VAL A 106 -4.49 16.36 14.71
N LEU A 107 -5.35 15.37 14.47
CA LEU A 107 -5.03 13.96 14.64
C LEU A 107 -4.65 13.32 13.29
N LEU A 108 -3.56 12.58 13.27
CA LEU A 108 -3.12 11.73 12.16
C LEU A 108 -3.28 10.26 12.59
N ILE A 109 -4.20 9.53 11.96
CA ILE A 109 -4.46 8.12 12.30
C ILE A 109 -3.46 7.24 11.54
N GLY A 110 -2.43 6.77 12.22
CA GLY A 110 -1.29 6.07 11.63
C GLY A 110 0.01 6.82 11.88
N SER A 111 1.14 6.13 11.76
CA SER A 111 2.47 6.71 12.01
C SER A 111 3.49 6.29 10.94
N GLY A 112 3.03 5.90 9.74
CA GLY A 112 3.86 5.52 8.59
C GLY A 112 4.27 6.72 7.72
N LEU A 113 4.74 6.45 6.49
CA LEU A 113 5.16 7.52 5.55
C LEU A 113 4.03 8.51 5.24
N THR A 114 2.80 8.04 5.05
CA THR A 114 1.63 8.90 4.83
C THR A 114 1.41 9.90 5.97
N MET A 115 1.68 9.50 7.22
CA MET A 115 1.61 10.42 8.36
C MET A 115 2.70 11.49 8.27
N VAL A 116 3.91 11.11 7.86
CA VAL A 116 5.02 12.06 7.70
C VAL A 116 4.70 13.11 6.64
N ASP A 117 4.19 12.68 5.48
CA ASP A 117 3.79 13.59 4.41
C ASP A 117 2.67 14.54 4.87
N ALA A 118 1.66 14.01 5.57
CA ALA A 118 0.57 14.82 6.12
C ALA A 118 1.05 15.81 7.20
N ALA A 119 1.92 15.37 8.10
CA ALA A 119 2.48 16.20 9.17
C ALA A 119 3.29 17.37 8.61
N ILE A 120 4.16 17.11 7.62
CA ILE A 120 4.94 18.15 6.95
C ILE A 120 4.02 19.11 6.18
N THR A 121 3.04 18.57 5.45
CA THR A 121 2.07 19.38 4.68
C THR A 121 1.24 20.29 5.58
N LEU A 122 0.83 19.80 6.75
CA LEU A 122 -0.01 20.52 7.69
C LEU A 122 0.79 21.35 8.70
N ARG A 123 2.12 21.35 8.64
CA ARG A 123 2.95 22.10 9.58
C ARG A 123 2.69 23.61 9.49
N GLN A 124 2.33 24.22 10.62
CA GLN A 124 2.18 25.68 10.72
C GLN A 124 2.40 26.18 12.15
N PRO A 125 2.77 27.46 12.35
CA PRO A 125 3.03 28.03 13.68
C PRO A 125 1.87 27.84 14.67
N GLY A 126 2.19 27.22 15.81
CA GLY A 126 1.25 26.97 16.91
C GLY A 126 0.15 25.94 16.62
N ARG A 127 0.28 25.14 15.56
CA ARG A 127 -0.54 23.93 15.36
C ARG A 127 0.08 22.77 16.13
N ARG A 128 -0.78 21.98 16.78
CA ARG A 128 -0.44 20.73 17.45
C ARG A 128 -0.88 19.56 16.57
N LEU A 129 0.05 18.66 16.30
CA LEU A 129 -0.16 17.44 15.55
C LEU A 129 0.00 16.26 16.50
N THR A 130 -0.95 15.32 16.46
CA THR A 130 -0.89 14.08 17.22
C THR A 130 -1.00 12.93 16.25
N ALA A 131 -0.02 12.03 16.21
CA ALA A 131 -0.11 10.80 15.42
C ALA A 131 -0.45 9.63 16.34
N LEU A 132 -1.55 8.93 16.07
CA LEU A 132 -1.99 7.77 16.84
C LEU A 132 -1.85 6.49 16.01
N SER A 133 -1.08 5.52 16.48
CA SER A 133 -0.99 4.20 15.85
C SER A 133 -0.88 3.08 16.88
N ARG A 134 -1.18 1.84 16.46
CA ARG A 134 -1.20 0.66 17.35
C ARG A 134 0.08 0.47 18.16
N HIS A 135 1.23 0.81 17.57
CA HIS A 135 2.55 0.57 18.17
C HIS A 135 3.35 1.85 18.41
N GLY A 136 2.94 3.00 17.87
CA GLY A 136 3.67 4.26 17.97
C GLY A 136 5.05 4.23 17.29
N LEU A 137 5.24 3.36 16.29
CA LEU A 137 6.51 3.23 15.59
C LEU A 137 6.60 4.22 14.44
N LEU A 138 7.76 4.87 14.29
CA LEU A 138 8.08 5.75 13.17
C LEU A 138 8.97 5.05 12.13
N PRO A 139 8.78 5.32 10.83
CA PRO A 139 9.74 5.03 9.78
C PRO A 139 11.18 5.37 10.17
N ARG A 140 12.10 4.45 9.92
CA ARG A 140 13.54 4.68 10.13
C ARG A 140 14.10 5.60 9.06
N ALA A 141 15.15 6.35 9.36
CA ALA A 141 15.83 7.18 8.37
C ALA A 141 16.85 6.37 7.54
N HIS A 142 16.96 6.73 6.26
CA HIS A 142 18.12 6.40 5.46
C HIS A 142 19.40 6.99 6.08
N ALA A 143 20.50 6.26 5.96
CA ALA A 143 21.82 6.83 6.23
C ALA A 143 22.29 7.64 5.01
N THR A 144 23.10 8.66 5.25
CA THR A 144 23.78 9.42 4.19
C THR A 144 24.91 8.62 3.56
N VAL A 145 25.48 7.67 4.31
CA VAL A 145 26.52 6.74 3.85
C VAL A 145 25.93 5.33 3.78
N PRO A 146 26.05 4.62 2.64
CA PRO A 146 25.65 3.23 2.55
C PRO A 146 26.45 2.34 3.50
N PRO A 147 25.81 1.38 4.20
CA PRO A 147 26.52 0.46 5.07
C PRO A 147 27.28 -0.59 4.25
N THR A 148 28.30 -1.20 4.86
CA THR A 148 28.97 -2.38 4.30
C THR A 148 27.95 -3.52 4.13
N PRO A 149 27.87 -4.17 2.95
CA PRO A 149 26.92 -5.24 2.71
C PRO A 149 27.08 -6.42 3.68
N TYR A 150 25.95 -6.90 4.22
CA TYR A 150 25.91 -8.09 5.07
C TYR A 150 25.80 -9.37 4.21
N ALA A 151 26.65 -10.35 4.50
CA ALA A 151 26.76 -11.59 3.71
C ALA A 151 25.92 -12.76 4.23
N GLY A 152 25.38 -12.69 5.46
CA GLY A 152 24.63 -13.79 6.08
C GLY A 152 23.32 -14.14 5.38
N ALA A 153 22.70 -15.25 5.77
CA ALA A 153 21.43 -15.72 5.23
C ALA A 153 20.39 -15.85 6.34
N PHE A 154 19.11 -15.82 5.96
CA PHE A 154 17.99 -15.96 6.88
C PHE A 154 17.08 -17.10 6.43
N SER A 155 16.69 -17.95 7.37
CA SER A 155 15.80 -19.07 7.12
C SER A 155 15.02 -19.46 8.38
N GLY A 156 13.95 -20.25 8.20
CA GLY A 156 13.07 -20.71 9.26
C GLY A 156 11.83 -19.86 9.45
N SER A 157 11.16 -20.05 10.58
CA SER A 157 9.91 -19.38 10.93
C SER A 157 10.11 -17.87 11.18
N PRO A 158 9.03 -17.07 11.20
CA PRO A 158 9.13 -15.63 11.45
C PRO A 158 9.85 -15.27 12.76
N ALA A 159 9.69 -16.08 13.82
CA ALA A 159 10.33 -15.84 15.11
C ALA A 159 11.85 -16.13 15.07
N GLU A 160 12.25 -17.18 14.35
CA GLU A 160 13.65 -17.56 14.19
C GLU A 160 14.40 -16.53 13.36
N ILE A 161 13.78 -16.06 12.27
CA ILE A 161 14.34 -14.98 11.45
C ILE A 161 14.49 -13.70 12.29
N LEU A 162 13.52 -13.35 13.14
CA LEU A 162 13.67 -12.20 14.03
C LEU A 162 14.86 -12.36 14.99
N ARG A 163 15.06 -13.57 15.54
CA ARG A 163 16.19 -13.87 16.43
C ARG A 163 17.53 -13.76 15.68
N GLN A 164 17.61 -14.29 14.47
CA GLN A 164 18.80 -14.20 13.59
C GLN A 164 19.11 -12.74 13.24
N ILE A 165 18.10 -11.94 12.90
CA ILE A 165 18.28 -10.50 12.64
C ILE A 165 18.85 -9.80 13.87
N ARG A 166 18.27 -10.03 15.06
CA ARG A 166 18.75 -9.40 16.31
C ARG A 166 20.22 -9.73 16.58
N ALA A 167 20.62 -10.99 16.40
CA ALA A 167 22.02 -11.41 16.54
C ALA A 167 22.91 -10.74 15.47
N ALA A 168 22.49 -10.71 14.21
CA ALA A 168 23.27 -10.06 13.16
C ALA A 168 23.44 -8.55 13.40
N THR A 169 22.44 -7.88 13.99
CA THR A 169 22.51 -6.45 14.29
C THR A 169 23.39 -6.06 15.49
N SER A 170 23.89 -7.03 16.28
CA SER A 170 24.94 -6.72 17.27
C SER A 170 26.32 -6.60 16.64
N GLU A 171 26.50 -7.11 15.42
CA GLU A 171 27.80 -7.19 14.74
C GLU A 171 27.86 -6.36 13.45
N ALA A 172 26.71 -6.02 12.86
CA ALA A 172 26.61 -5.29 11.60
C ALA A 172 25.53 -4.21 11.63
N ASP A 173 25.64 -3.20 10.74
CA ASP A 173 24.60 -2.18 10.59
C ASP A 173 23.27 -2.84 10.20
N TRP A 174 22.23 -2.54 10.97
CA TRP A 174 20.88 -3.08 10.78
C TRP A 174 20.34 -2.86 9.37
N ARG A 175 20.75 -1.79 8.68
CA ARG A 175 20.35 -1.50 7.30
C ARG A 175 20.87 -2.56 6.35
N ALA A 176 22.15 -2.93 6.47
CA ALA A 176 22.75 -3.97 5.64
C ALA A 176 22.12 -5.34 5.92
N VAL A 177 21.89 -5.66 7.19
CA VAL A 177 21.19 -6.89 7.63
C VAL A 177 19.78 -6.95 7.04
N PHE A 178 19.01 -5.87 7.13
CA PHE A 178 17.65 -5.80 6.60
C PHE A 178 17.61 -5.82 5.07
N ASP A 179 18.54 -5.14 4.40
CA ASP A 179 18.63 -5.13 2.94
C ASP A 179 19.03 -6.51 2.40
N ARG A 180 19.81 -7.29 3.17
CA ARG A 180 20.04 -8.72 2.89
C ARG A 180 18.77 -9.55 3.06
N LEU A 181 18.03 -9.38 4.16
CA LEU A 181 16.75 -10.07 4.37
C LEU A 181 15.78 -9.83 3.22
N ARG A 182 15.68 -8.57 2.77
CA ARG A 182 14.78 -8.17 1.68
C ARG A 182 15.05 -8.89 0.37
N ARG A 183 16.32 -9.11 0.04
CA ARG A 183 16.69 -9.86 -1.18
C ARG A 183 16.15 -11.28 -1.22
N SER A 184 15.91 -11.89 -0.06
CA SER A 184 15.34 -13.24 0.07
C SER A 184 13.89 -13.25 0.56
N ALA A 185 13.24 -12.08 0.66
CA ALA A 185 11.93 -11.95 1.29
C ALA A 185 10.84 -12.73 0.55
N ARG A 186 10.88 -12.73 -0.79
CA ARG A 186 9.92 -13.47 -1.63
C ARG A 186 10.00 -14.97 -1.37
N ASP A 187 11.21 -15.52 -1.33
CA ASP A 187 11.43 -16.96 -1.15
C ASP A 187 11.09 -17.40 0.27
N ILE A 188 11.48 -16.60 1.28
CA ILE A 188 11.09 -16.81 2.68
C ILE A 188 9.57 -16.81 2.81
N TRP A 189 8.90 -15.81 2.24
CA TRP A 189 7.43 -15.69 2.29
C TRP A 189 6.75 -16.90 1.65
N ARG A 190 7.22 -17.31 0.46
CA ARG A 190 6.71 -18.50 -0.26
C ARG A 190 6.89 -19.77 0.56
N GLY A 191 8.04 -19.95 1.20
CA GLY A 191 8.33 -21.11 2.04
C GLY A 191 7.49 -21.19 3.33
N TRP A 192 6.94 -20.08 3.81
CA TRP A 192 6.07 -20.08 4.99
C TRP A 192 4.69 -20.64 4.72
N SER A 193 4.21 -21.44 5.67
CA SER A 193 2.80 -21.82 5.77
C SER A 193 1.89 -20.60 5.97
N ARG A 194 0.59 -20.78 5.72
CA ARG A 194 -0.42 -19.74 5.98
C ARG A 194 -0.40 -19.27 7.45
N ALA A 195 -0.18 -20.19 8.39
CA ALA A 195 -0.11 -19.87 9.82
C ALA A 195 1.10 -18.98 10.14
N GLU A 196 2.26 -19.26 9.55
CA GLU A 196 3.47 -18.45 9.72
C GLU A 196 3.33 -17.07 9.09
N ARG A 197 2.82 -16.99 7.85
CA ARG A 197 2.50 -15.71 7.20
C ARG A 197 1.54 -14.87 8.08
N SER A 198 0.50 -15.49 8.62
CA SER A 198 -0.44 -14.82 9.54
C SER A 198 0.24 -14.30 10.82
N ARG A 199 1.13 -15.10 11.43
CA ARG A 199 1.93 -14.67 12.59
C ARG A 199 2.85 -13.50 12.26
N PHE A 200 3.53 -13.55 11.12
CA PHE A 200 4.36 -12.46 10.64
C PHE A 200 3.54 -11.17 10.45
N LEU A 201 2.39 -11.24 9.78
CA LEU A 201 1.51 -10.08 9.57
C LEU A 201 1.02 -9.46 10.88
N ARG A 202 0.73 -10.31 11.87
CA ARG A 202 0.23 -9.87 13.17
C ARG A 202 1.30 -9.19 14.03
N HIS A 203 2.50 -9.75 14.05
CA HIS A 203 3.53 -9.39 15.03
C HIS A 203 4.71 -8.60 14.46
N LEU A 204 5.12 -8.91 13.23
CA LEU A 204 6.39 -8.42 12.66
C LEU A 204 6.19 -7.43 11.52
N ARG A 205 5.03 -7.41 10.85
CA ARG A 205 4.73 -6.43 9.80
C ARG A 205 4.98 -4.97 10.23
N PRO A 206 4.59 -4.49 11.43
CA PRO A 206 4.90 -3.12 11.83
C PRO A 206 6.41 -2.83 11.89
N LEU A 207 7.21 -3.83 12.29
CA LEU A 207 8.67 -3.71 12.29
C LEU A 207 9.21 -3.74 10.85
N TRP A 208 8.72 -4.65 10.01
CA TRP A 208 9.06 -4.69 8.59
C TRP A 208 8.83 -3.32 7.93
N ASP A 209 7.62 -2.78 8.09
CA ASP A 209 7.19 -1.57 7.41
C ASP A 209 8.07 -0.36 7.77
N VAL A 210 8.43 -0.18 9.05
CA VAL A 210 9.27 0.97 9.46
C VAL A 210 10.74 0.84 9.07
N HIS A 211 11.27 -0.36 8.88
CA HIS A 211 12.64 -0.57 8.41
C HIS A 211 12.72 -0.59 6.88
N ARG A 212 11.60 -0.90 6.20
CA ARG A 212 11.47 -0.93 4.75
C ARG A 212 11.20 0.43 4.13
N HIS A 213 10.26 1.17 4.69
CA HIS A 213 9.78 2.43 4.14
C HIS A 213 10.52 3.57 4.85
N ARG A 214 11.80 3.71 4.51
CA ARG A 214 12.70 4.64 5.22
C ARG A 214 12.49 6.08 4.76
N LEU A 215 12.66 7.02 5.67
CA LEU A 215 12.63 8.45 5.38
C LEU A 215 13.93 8.90 4.73
N SER A 216 13.84 9.75 3.71
CA SER A 216 15.00 10.49 3.22
C SER A 216 15.48 11.50 4.29
N PRO A 217 16.75 11.94 4.24
CA PRO A 217 17.33 12.77 5.30
C PRO A 217 16.58 14.07 5.59
N GLY A 218 15.97 14.72 4.58
CA GLY A 218 15.20 15.95 4.73
C GLY A 218 13.97 15.76 5.64
N PRO A 219 12.95 15.01 5.20
CA PRO A 219 11.77 14.68 6.00
C PRO A 219 12.09 14.07 7.38
N ALA A 220 13.18 13.28 7.49
CA ALA A 220 13.62 12.77 8.79
C ALA A 220 14.03 13.89 9.75
N ARG A 221 14.76 14.91 9.28
CA ARG A 221 15.12 16.09 10.09
C ARG A 221 13.88 16.90 10.46
N ASP A 222 12.95 17.09 9.52
CA ASP A 222 11.72 17.85 9.78
C ASP A 222 10.88 17.21 10.87
N ILE A 223 10.64 15.89 10.77
CA ILE A 223 9.90 15.14 11.80
C ILE A 223 10.62 15.17 13.14
N HIS A 224 11.94 14.99 13.18
CA HIS A 224 12.69 15.09 14.44
C HIS A 224 12.59 16.49 15.06
N SER A 225 12.65 17.56 14.26
CA SER A 225 12.47 18.93 14.73
C SER A 225 11.07 19.15 15.31
N MET A 226 10.02 18.67 14.63
CA MET A 226 8.64 18.79 15.11
C MET A 226 8.42 18.03 16.43
N LEU A 227 9.01 16.85 16.59
CA LEU A 227 8.96 16.08 17.83
C LEU A 227 9.70 16.82 18.96
N ALA A 228 10.91 17.30 18.70
CA ALA A 228 11.72 18.01 19.68
C ALA A 228 11.09 19.34 20.12
N GLY A 229 10.42 20.05 19.20
CA GLY A 229 9.69 21.29 19.47
C GLY A 229 8.30 21.10 20.08
N GLY A 230 7.84 19.85 20.25
CA GLY A 230 6.50 19.55 20.76
C GLY A 230 5.35 19.87 19.79
N GLU A 231 5.65 20.18 18.52
CA GLU A 231 4.67 20.38 17.45
C GLU A 231 3.98 19.06 17.08
N LEU A 232 4.71 17.94 17.14
CA LEU A 232 4.22 16.59 16.84
C LEU A 232 4.35 15.69 18.07
N THR A 233 3.31 14.95 18.41
CA THR A 233 3.31 13.90 19.44
C THR A 233 2.96 12.55 18.83
N ILE A 234 3.67 11.48 19.20
CA ILE A 234 3.37 10.11 18.75
C ILE A 234 2.77 9.32 19.92
N LEU A 235 1.56 8.81 19.71
CA LEU A 235 0.84 8.00 20.68
C LEU A 235 0.74 6.55 20.21
N ALA A 236 1.05 5.62 21.12
CA ALA A 236 0.85 4.20 20.93
C ALA A 236 -0.49 3.78 21.54
N GLY A 237 -1.45 3.37 20.71
CA GLY A 237 -2.77 2.97 21.18
C GLY A 237 -3.70 2.52 20.06
N LYS A 238 -4.90 2.08 20.45
CA LYS A 238 -5.95 1.68 19.53
C LYS A 238 -7.03 2.76 19.50
N LEU A 239 -7.29 3.33 18.33
CA LEU A 239 -8.50 4.10 18.07
C LEU A 239 -9.73 3.20 18.32
N THR A 240 -10.67 3.68 19.12
CA THR A 240 -11.87 2.91 19.49
C THR A 240 -13.15 3.49 18.93
N ASP A 241 -13.25 4.82 18.83
CA ASP A 241 -14.47 5.52 18.42
C ASP A 241 -14.15 6.94 17.93
N LEU A 242 -14.91 7.43 16.95
CA LEU A 242 -14.92 8.84 16.55
C LEU A 242 -16.36 9.33 16.46
N LYS A 243 -16.62 10.55 16.92
CA LYS A 243 -17.92 11.20 16.81
C LYS A 243 -17.77 12.60 16.25
N ALA A 244 -18.59 12.91 15.25
CA ALA A 244 -18.68 14.26 14.71
C ALA A 244 -19.58 15.12 15.59
N THR A 245 -19.04 16.21 16.11
CA THR A 245 -19.77 17.31 16.75
C THR A 245 -19.42 18.61 16.01
N ASP A 246 -19.28 19.73 16.72
CA ASP A 246 -18.57 20.94 16.27
C ASP A 246 -17.10 20.68 15.88
N VAL A 247 -16.47 19.67 16.49
CA VAL A 247 -15.14 19.13 16.17
C VAL A 247 -15.23 17.61 16.14
N ILE A 248 -14.13 16.89 15.93
CA ILE A 248 -14.14 15.42 16.05
C ILE A 248 -13.73 15.02 17.47
N GLU A 249 -14.65 14.40 18.20
CA GLU A 249 -14.32 13.71 19.44
C GLU A 249 -13.72 12.34 19.13
N VAL A 250 -12.52 12.09 19.64
CA VAL A 250 -11.79 10.84 19.41
C VAL A 250 -11.62 10.10 20.73
N SER A 251 -12.09 8.87 20.77
CA SER A 251 -11.78 7.93 21.86
C SER A 251 -10.69 6.97 21.41
N TRP A 252 -9.65 6.85 22.23
CA TRP A 252 -8.56 5.90 21.98
C TRP A 252 -8.11 5.23 23.27
N ARG A 253 -7.61 4.00 23.16
CA ARG A 253 -7.10 3.24 24.29
C ARG A 253 -5.58 3.14 24.21
N PRO A 254 -4.84 3.70 25.19
CA PRO A 254 -3.40 3.60 25.21
C PRO A 254 -2.93 2.15 25.23
N ARG A 255 -1.80 1.88 24.57
CA ARG A 255 -1.23 0.54 24.53
C ARG A 255 -0.89 0.07 25.94
N GLY A 256 -1.29 -1.17 26.26
CA GLY A 256 -1.10 -1.74 27.60
C GLY A 256 -2.06 -1.19 28.67
N LYS A 257 -2.98 -0.29 28.33
CA LYS A 257 -4.01 0.23 29.25
C LYS A 257 -5.40 -0.29 28.88
N LYS A 258 -6.27 -0.37 29.90
CA LYS A 258 -7.68 -0.81 29.78
C LYS A 258 -8.65 0.35 29.52
N ARG A 259 -8.41 1.51 30.12
CA ARG A 259 -9.29 2.69 30.02
C ARG A 259 -9.02 3.47 28.74
N ALA A 260 -10.08 3.88 28.05
CA ALA A 260 -10.00 4.81 26.92
C ALA A 260 -9.85 6.25 27.41
N ILE A 261 -9.15 7.05 26.62
CA ILE A 261 -8.99 8.50 26.75
C ILE A 261 -9.83 9.14 25.65
N LYS A 262 -10.47 10.27 25.97
CA LYS A 262 -11.22 11.10 25.03
C LYS A 262 -10.51 12.42 24.82
N GLU A 263 -10.33 12.80 23.56
CA GLU A 263 -9.71 14.06 23.16
C GLU A 263 -10.49 14.65 21.97
N ARG A 264 -10.38 15.96 21.76
CA ARG A 264 -11.10 16.72 20.73
C ARG A 264 -10.12 17.25 19.70
N PHE A 265 -10.39 17.05 18.42
CA PHE A 265 -9.54 17.46 17.31
C PHE A 265 -10.33 18.25 16.27
N ASP A 266 -9.75 19.36 15.82
CA ASP A 266 -10.33 20.22 14.79
C ASP A 266 -10.29 19.55 13.41
N LEU A 267 -9.32 18.65 13.21
CA LEU A 267 -9.16 17.89 11.98
C LEU A 267 -8.60 16.50 12.29
N VAL A 268 -9.15 15.48 11.64
CA VAL A 268 -8.67 14.10 11.72
C VAL A 268 -8.34 13.59 10.32
N VAL A 269 -7.13 13.07 10.13
CA VAL A 269 -6.65 12.59 8.83
C VAL A 269 -6.35 11.10 8.90
N ASN A 270 -6.93 10.32 7.99
CA ASN A 270 -6.64 8.89 7.85
C ASN A 270 -5.27 8.68 7.17
N CYS A 271 -4.26 8.34 7.98
CA CYS A 271 -2.90 8.04 7.54
C CYS A 271 -2.58 6.53 7.65
N THR A 272 -3.60 5.66 7.57
CA THR A 272 -3.42 4.20 7.73
C THR A 272 -2.78 3.52 6.51
N GLY A 273 -2.58 4.28 5.42
CA GLY A 273 -1.96 3.81 4.19
C GLY A 273 -2.94 3.06 3.29
N PRO A 274 -2.44 2.40 2.23
CA PRO A 274 -3.27 1.68 1.27
C PRO A 274 -4.11 0.58 1.91
N LEU A 275 -5.25 0.26 1.27
CA LEU A 275 -6.13 -0.83 1.71
C LEU A 275 -5.36 -2.13 1.99
N GLY A 276 -5.54 -2.67 3.19
CA GLY A 276 -4.91 -3.92 3.61
C GLY A 276 -5.74 -5.18 3.32
N VAL A 277 -7.04 -5.04 3.02
CA VAL A 277 -8.00 -6.13 2.85
C VAL A 277 -8.81 -5.90 1.58
N ILE A 278 -8.50 -6.64 0.51
CA ILE A 278 -9.05 -6.36 -0.82
C ILE A 278 -10.59 -6.46 -0.90
N SER A 279 -11.21 -7.31 -0.09
CA SER A 279 -12.67 -7.48 -0.08
C SER A 279 -13.43 -6.26 0.42
N LYS A 280 -12.73 -5.27 1.01
CA LYS A 280 -13.28 -3.98 1.41
C LYS A 280 -13.05 -2.89 0.36
N SER A 281 -12.54 -3.23 -0.81
CA SER A 281 -12.26 -2.26 -1.86
C SER A 281 -13.56 -1.70 -2.42
N THR A 282 -13.58 -0.39 -2.63
CA THR A 282 -14.65 0.30 -3.36
C THR A 282 -14.28 0.51 -4.83
N GLU A 283 -13.13 -0.01 -5.28
CA GLU A 283 -12.68 0.14 -6.65
C GLU A 283 -13.59 -0.67 -7.60
N PRO A 284 -14.22 -0.03 -8.61
CA PRO A 284 -15.22 -0.68 -9.47
C PRO A 284 -14.74 -2.00 -10.07
N MET A 285 -13.57 -1.98 -10.74
CA MET A 285 -12.98 -3.17 -11.36
C MET A 285 -12.71 -4.30 -10.38
N ILE A 286 -12.26 -3.99 -9.15
CA ILE A 286 -12.00 -5.01 -8.13
C ILE A 286 -13.31 -5.64 -7.64
N ARG A 287 -14.34 -4.82 -7.40
CA ARG A 287 -15.66 -5.34 -7.02
C ARG A 287 -16.25 -6.21 -8.10
N ASP A 288 -16.23 -5.74 -9.36
CA ASP A 288 -16.77 -6.48 -10.50
C ASP A 288 -16.12 -7.87 -10.66
N ILE A 289 -14.78 -7.93 -10.55
CA ILE A 289 -14.03 -9.20 -10.61
C ILE A 289 -14.41 -10.15 -9.47
N LEU A 290 -14.57 -9.63 -8.25
CA LEU A 290 -14.92 -10.44 -7.08
C LEU A 290 -16.37 -10.92 -7.15
N ASP A 291 -17.30 -10.03 -7.52
CA ASP A 291 -18.73 -10.30 -7.57
C ASP A 291 -19.08 -11.31 -8.68
N LYS A 292 -18.40 -11.22 -9.83
CA LYS A 292 -18.54 -12.18 -10.94
C LYS A 292 -17.73 -13.46 -10.74
N GLY A 293 -16.90 -13.54 -9.71
CA GLY A 293 -16.05 -14.69 -9.43
C GLY A 293 -14.90 -14.88 -10.41
N TYR A 294 -14.52 -13.88 -11.20
CA TYR A 294 -13.32 -13.92 -12.06
C TYR A 294 -12.01 -13.83 -11.27
N GLY A 295 -12.10 -13.45 -10.00
CA GLY A 295 -10.98 -13.47 -9.07
C GLY A 295 -11.48 -13.75 -7.66
N ARG A 296 -10.55 -14.09 -6.77
CA ARG A 296 -10.83 -14.25 -5.34
C ARG A 296 -9.81 -13.53 -4.47
N PRO A 297 -10.19 -13.13 -3.24
CA PRO A 297 -9.23 -12.58 -2.30
C PRO A 297 -8.15 -13.60 -1.93
N ASP A 298 -6.93 -13.13 -1.72
CA ASP A 298 -5.90 -13.90 -1.04
C ASP A 298 -6.41 -14.36 0.35
N PRO A 299 -6.09 -15.58 0.83
CA PRO A 299 -6.59 -16.09 2.12
C PRO A 299 -6.19 -15.27 3.37
N LEU A 300 -5.24 -14.34 3.27
CA LEU A 300 -4.85 -13.40 4.32
C LEU A 300 -5.32 -11.96 4.02
N GLY A 301 -6.11 -11.77 2.95
CA GLY A 301 -6.67 -10.51 2.49
C GLY A 301 -5.71 -9.64 1.69
N LEU A 302 -4.50 -10.14 1.36
CA LEU A 302 -3.42 -9.38 0.75
C LEU A 302 -3.53 -9.30 -0.78
N GLY A 303 -4.56 -8.62 -1.28
CA GLY A 303 -4.81 -8.52 -2.71
C GLY A 303 -5.56 -9.73 -3.26
N LEU A 304 -5.47 -9.94 -4.57
CA LEU A 304 -6.09 -11.08 -5.27
C LEU A 304 -5.18 -12.30 -5.17
N GLN A 305 -5.80 -13.48 -5.17
CA GLN A 305 -5.07 -14.71 -5.28
C GLN A 305 -4.60 -14.89 -6.73
N VAL A 306 -3.29 -15.12 -6.86
CA VAL A 306 -2.64 -15.42 -8.14
C VAL A 306 -1.82 -16.69 -8.00
N ASP A 307 -1.55 -17.34 -9.11
CA ASP A 307 -0.52 -18.37 -9.20
C ASP A 307 0.89 -17.79 -9.08
N ASP A 308 1.92 -18.64 -9.19
CA ASP A 308 3.33 -18.21 -9.11
C ASP A 308 3.79 -17.31 -10.27
N GLU A 309 2.91 -17.19 -11.25
CA GLU A 309 3.12 -16.60 -12.56
C GLU A 309 2.42 -15.22 -12.67
N GLY A 310 1.46 -14.93 -11.78
CA GLY A 310 0.68 -13.69 -11.78
C GLY A 310 -0.69 -13.83 -12.45
N GLY A 311 -1.06 -15.02 -12.92
CA GLY A 311 -2.40 -15.34 -13.39
C GLY A 311 -3.39 -15.38 -12.24
N LEU A 312 -4.57 -14.77 -12.40
CA LEU A 312 -5.60 -14.78 -11.37
C LEU A 312 -6.15 -16.19 -11.19
N LEU A 313 -6.50 -16.50 -9.94
CA LEU A 313 -7.37 -17.62 -9.63
C LEU A 313 -8.80 -17.11 -9.46
N ASP A 314 -9.75 -17.77 -10.12
CA ASP A 314 -11.17 -17.47 -10.05
C ASP A 314 -11.77 -17.84 -8.68
N GLY A 315 -13.08 -17.62 -8.50
CA GLY A 315 -13.80 -17.94 -7.27
C GLY A 315 -13.67 -19.40 -6.84
N ALA A 316 -13.63 -20.33 -7.80
CA ALA A 316 -13.45 -21.77 -7.57
C ALA A 316 -11.98 -22.15 -7.29
N GLY A 317 -11.03 -21.24 -7.55
CA GLY A 317 -9.60 -21.46 -7.42
C GLY A 317 -8.95 -22.01 -8.70
N ALA A 318 -9.66 -22.04 -9.82
CA ALA A 318 -9.12 -22.40 -11.11
C ALA A 318 -8.46 -21.19 -11.80
N PRO A 319 -7.50 -21.38 -12.73
CA PRO A 319 -6.89 -20.28 -13.46
C PRO A 319 -7.91 -19.50 -14.29
N ALA A 320 -8.02 -18.20 -14.04
CA ALA A 320 -8.80 -17.27 -14.87
C ALA A 320 -8.00 -16.95 -16.14
N ARG A 321 -8.17 -17.79 -17.17
CA ARG A 321 -7.39 -17.72 -18.42
C ARG A 321 -7.33 -16.31 -18.99
N GLY A 322 -6.13 -15.81 -19.27
CA GLY A 322 -5.95 -14.49 -19.86
C GLY A 322 -6.22 -13.31 -18.92
N LEU A 323 -6.40 -13.53 -17.62
CA LEU A 323 -6.53 -12.48 -16.62
C LEU A 323 -5.39 -12.59 -15.60
N HIS A 324 -4.62 -11.52 -15.47
CA HIS A 324 -3.40 -11.46 -14.66
C HIS A 324 -3.41 -10.22 -13.76
N ALA A 325 -2.58 -10.22 -12.72
CA ALA A 325 -2.35 -9.06 -11.88
C ALA A 325 -0.85 -8.85 -11.64
N ILE A 326 -0.48 -7.58 -11.46
CA ILE A 326 0.86 -7.18 -11.04
C ILE A 326 0.81 -6.19 -9.88
N GLY A 327 1.94 -6.03 -9.21
CA GLY A 327 2.11 -5.04 -8.17
C GLY A 327 1.35 -5.38 -6.87
N PRO A 328 0.87 -4.36 -6.15
CA PRO A 328 0.29 -4.53 -4.81
C PRO A 328 -0.88 -5.52 -4.73
N LEU A 329 -1.59 -5.73 -5.85
CA LEU A 329 -2.67 -6.73 -5.94
C LEU A 329 -2.17 -8.17 -5.77
N THR A 330 -0.88 -8.43 -5.93
CA THR A 330 -0.28 -9.77 -5.84
C THR A 330 0.50 -9.99 -4.53
N ARG A 331 0.31 -9.11 -3.53
CA ARG A 331 1.05 -9.12 -2.26
C ARG A 331 0.92 -10.45 -1.50
N GLY A 332 -0.22 -11.13 -1.59
CA GLY A 332 -0.44 -12.44 -0.97
C GLY A 332 0.53 -13.52 -1.47
N ALA A 333 0.86 -13.48 -2.76
CA ALA A 333 1.79 -14.43 -3.38
C ALA A 333 3.27 -14.02 -3.19
N PHE A 334 3.58 -12.72 -3.30
CA PHE A 334 4.98 -12.26 -3.45
C PHE A 334 5.51 -11.34 -2.34
N TRP A 335 4.65 -10.94 -1.40
CA TRP A 335 4.97 -10.03 -0.28
C TRP A 335 5.49 -8.63 -0.68
N GLU A 336 6.76 -8.51 -1.09
CA GLU A 336 7.33 -7.23 -1.54
C GLU A 336 7.02 -7.00 -3.03
N MET A 337 5.90 -6.32 -3.32
CA MET A 337 5.55 -5.96 -4.71
C MET A 337 5.10 -4.50 -4.82
N THR A 338 5.93 -3.59 -4.31
CA THR A 338 5.67 -2.14 -4.30
C THR A 338 6.85 -1.30 -4.80
N ALA A 339 8.07 -1.85 -4.86
CA ALA A 339 9.24 -1.09 -5.33
C ALA A 339 9.37 -1.14 -6.85
N VAL A 340 9.86 -0.06 -7.45
CA VAL A 340 10.06 0.03 -8.91
C VAL A 340 10.90 -1.13 -9.46
N PRO A 341 12.03 -1.56 -8.85
CA PRO A 341 12.79 -2.71 -9.35
C PRO A 341 11.98 -4.01 -9.40
N ASP A 342 11.22 -4.29 -8.33
CA ASP A 342 10.39 -5.50 -8.22
C ASP A 342 9.26 -5.48 -9.25
N LEU A 343 8.57 -4.34 -9.39
CA LEU A 343 7.50 -4.13 -10.36
C LEU A 343 8.00 -4.29 -11.81
N ARG A 344 9.20 -3.77 -12.12
CA ARG A 344 9.82 -3.92 -13.44
C ARG A 344 10.16 -5.38 -13.75
N GLY A 345 10.68 -6.11 -12.77
CA GLY A 345 10.95 -7.55 -12.90
C GLY A 345 9.68 -8.32 -13.19
N GLN A 346 8.65 -8.15 -12.35
CA GLN A 346 7.36 -8.82 -12.52
C GLN A 346 6.71 -8.52 -13.87
N ALA A 347 6.69 -7.25 -14.30
CA ALA A 347 6.11 -6.86 -15.58
C ALA A 347 6.85 -7.49 -16.77
N ARG A 348 8.18 -7.55 -16.73
CA ARG A 348 8.99 -8.19 -17.76
C ARG A 348 8.70 -9.69 -17.85
N ASP A 349 8.71 -10.37 -16.71
CA ASP A 349 8.55 -11.81 -16.65
C ASP A 349 7.13 -12.22 -17.09
N LEU A 350 6.10 -11.45 -16.70
CA LEU A 350 4.72 -11.67 -17.16
C LEU A 350 4.57 -11.39 -18.66
N ALA A 351 5.20 -10.32 -19.17
CA ALA A 351 5.17 -10.04 -20.60
C ALA A 351 5.78 -11.17 -21.42
N ALA A 352 6.91 -11.74 -20.99
CA ALA A 352 7.54 -12.86 -21.68
C ALA A 352 6.62 -14.09 -21.76
N ARG A 353 5.82 -14.34 -20.73
CA ARG A 353 4.85 -15.45 -20.69
C ARG A 353 3.65 -15.24 -21.58
N ILE A 354 3.03 -14.06 -21.51
CA ILE A 354 1.87 -13.72 -22.35
C ILE A 354 2.18 -13.94 -23.85
N LEU A 355 3.45 -13.86 -24.22
CA LEU A 355 3.92 -14.08 -25.59
C LEU A 355 4.25 -15.52 -25.92
N SER A 356 4.71 -16.31 -24.95
CA SER A 356 4.93 -17.73 -25.17
C SER A 356 3.61 -18.47 -25.33
N ASP A 357 2.55 -18.00 -24.67
CA ASP A 357 1.22 -18.62 -24.72
C ASP A 357 0.44 -18.28 -26.01
N HIS A 358 1.02 -17.44 -26.88
CA HIS A 358 0.45 -16.99 -28.15
C HIS A 358 1.50 -17.08 -29.28
N PRO A 359 1.64 -18.24 -29.96
CA PRO A 359 2.51 -18.38 -31.14
C PRO A 359 2.12 -17.49 -32.32
#